data_AF-A0A2S7QM18-F1
#
_entry.id   AF-A0A2S7QM18-F1
#
_cell.length_a   1.000
_cell.length_b   1.000
_cell.length_c   1.000
_cell.angle_alpha   90.00
_cell.angle_beta   90.00
_cell.angle_gamma   90.00
#
_symmetry.space_group_name_H-M   'P 1'
#
loop_
_entity.id
_entity.type
_entity.pdbx_description
1 polymer ?
#
loop_
_entity_poly.entity_id
_entity_poly.type
_entity_poly.pdbx_seq_one_letter_code
_entity_poly.pdbx_strand_id
1 'polypeptide(L)'
;MCTPPAPYPDVKSQKAFEKGLLEKTQKQTADIILYDNRIVLYKTESDVMMYVVGGVDENEIMLYNVILAMRDCLHLLFKQSVDKRTIIENYDLVSLAIDEIVDDGIILETDPTIIVQRVSKAATADAVQLKNIDLSEQGMNNLAQFGKAKLGDWLRQGL
;
A
#
# COMPACT_ATOMS: atom_id res chain seq x y z
N MET A 1 8.58 13.06 24.23
CA MET A 1 9.19 13.93 23.20
C MET A 1 8.04 14.70 22.56
N CYS A 2 8.07 16.03 22.53
CA CYS A 2 7.00 16.81 21.91
C CYS A 2 7.21 16.74 20.39
N THR A 3 6.19 16.29 19.66
CA THR A 3 6.17 16.34 18.20
C THR A 3 6.35 17.80 17.75
N PRO A 4 7.25 18.09 16.79
CA PRO A 4 7.39 19.44 16.26
C PRO A 4 6.04 19.91 15.70
N PRO A 5 5.72 21.22 15.81
CA PRO A 5 4.47 21.76 15.31
C PRO A 5 4.32 21.47 13.81
N ALA A 6 3.12 21.03 13.42
CA ALA A 6 2.81 20.70 12.03
C ALA A 6 3.13 21.90 11.12
N PRO A 7 3.88 21.70 10.02
CA PRO A 7 4.29 22.79 9.12
C PRO A 7 3.15 23.61 8.55
N TYR A 8 2.03 22.95 8.28
CA TYR A 8 0.83 23.52 7.68
C TYR A 8 -0.36 23.21 8.60
N PRO A 9 -0.54 24.01 9.67
CA PRO A 9 -1.45 23.67 10.77
C PRO A 9 -2.93 23.78 10.40
N ASP A 10 -3.26 24.48 9.31
CA ASP A 10 -4.63 24.69 8.86
C ASP A 10 -4.83 24.41 7.37
N VAL A 11 -6.07 24.09 6.98
CA VAL A 11 -6.44 23.74 5.60
C VAL A 11 -6.12 24.86 4.60
N LYS A 12 -6.14 26.13 5.03
CA LYS A 12 -5.82 27.26 4.15
C LYS A 12 -4.32 27.26 3.82
N SER A 13 -3.46 27.04 4.81
CA SER A 13 -2.01 26.91 4.63
C SER A 13 -1.64 25.69 3.77
N GLN A 14 -2.30 24.54 3.98
CA GLN A 14 -2.11 23.32 3.19
C GLN A 14 -2.45 23.55 1.72
N LYS A 15 -3.65 24.10 1.43
CA LYS A 15 -4.06 24.41 0.04
C LYS A 15 -3.17 25.43 -0.64
N ALA A 16 -2.65 26.41 0.10
CA ALA A 16 -1.72 27.39 -0.44
C ALA A 16 -0.39 26.73 -0.84
N PHE A 17 0.13 25.84 0.00
CA PHE A 17 1.32 25.05 -0.30
C PHE A 17 1.10 24.14 -1.51
N GLU A 18 0.04 23.32 -1.51
CA GLU A 18 -0.31 22.38 -2.59
C GLU A 18 -0.46 23.09 -3.95
N LYS A 19 -1.15 24.24 -3.97
CA LYS A 19 -1.31 25.02 -5.19
C LYS A 19 0.03 25.50 -5.75
N GLY A 20 0.88 26.09 -4.91
CA GLY A 20 2.18 26.57 -5.35
C GLY A 20 3.12 25.43 -5.74
N LEU A 21 3.01 24.27 -5.08
CA LEU A 21 3.76 23.07 -5.44
C LEU A 21 3.38 22.59 -6.85
N LEU A 22 2.08 22.49 -7.14
CA LEU A 22 1.57 22.08 -8.45
C LEU A 22 2.04 23.03 -9.56
N GLU A 23 1.96 24.34 -9.34
CA GLU A 23 2.41 25.36 -10.31
C GLU A 23 3.91 25.27 -10.63
N LYS A 24 4.73 24.84 -9.66
CA LYS A 24 6.17 24.65 -9.84
C LYS A 24 6.49 23.36 -10.59
N THR A 25 5.88 22.24 -10.20
CA THR A 25 6.20 20.94 -10.79
C THR A 25 5.59 20.76 -12.18
N GLN A 26 4.46 21.40 -12.48
CA GLN A 26 3.88 21.34 -13.83
C GLN A 26 4.80 21.94 -14.91
N LYS A 27 5.66 22.88 -14.54
CA LYS A 27 6.58 23.58 -15.47
C LYS A 27 7.95 22.93 -15.56
N GLN A 28 8.25 21.94 -14.73
CA GLN A 28 9.58 21.38 -14.56
C GLN A 28 9.56 19.86 -14.68
N THR A 29 10.41 19.33 -15.57
CA THR A 29 10.72 17.90 -15.67
C THR A 29 11.90 17.59 -14.77
N ALA A 30 11.64 17.44 -13.48
CA ALA A 30 12.58 17.01 -12.46
C ALA A 30 11.93 15.92 -11.60
N ASP A 31 12.74 15.27 -10.76
CA ASP A 31 12.26 14.27 -9.79
C ASP A 31 12.24 14.80 -8.36
N ILE A 32 12.97 15.89 -8.11
CA ILE A 32 13.19 16.51 -6.81
C ILE A 32 13.30 18.03 -6.96
N ILE A 33 12.66 18.77 -6.05
CA ILE A 33 12.77 20.22 -5.94
C ILE A 33 12.84 20.66 -4.48
N LEU A 34 13.41 21.84 -4.25
CA LEU A 34 13.32 22.55 -2.98
C LEU A 34 12.18 23.57 -3.06
N TYR A 35 11.18 23.44 -2.18
CA TYR A 35 10.04 24.37 -2.12
C TYR A 35 9.59 24.59 -0.68
N ASP A 36 9.38 25.86 -0.31
CA ASP A 36 8.95 26.28 1.03
C ASP A 36 9.81 25.70 2.18
N ASN A 37 11.13 25.70 1.97
CA ASN A 37 12.10 25.09 2.88
C ASN A 37 11.78 23.61 3.17
N ARG A 38 11.40 22.87 2.12
CA ARG A 38 11.17 21.42 2.12
C ARG A 38 11.74 20.78 0.88
N ILE A 39 12.25 19.57 1.06
CA ILE A 39 12.62 18.70 -0.04
C ILE A 39 11.34 18.03 -0.52
N VAL A 40 11.02 18.19 -1.80
CA VAL A 40 9.83 17.59 -2.40
C VAL A 40 10.24 16.73 -3.57
N LEU A 41 9.91 15.44 -3.48
CA LEU A 41 10.07 14.49 -4.57
C LEU A 41 8.71 14.25 -5.21
N TYR A 42 8.71 14.10 -6.52
CA TYR A 42 7.46 13.93 -7.25
C TYR A 42 7.61 13.02 -8.46
N LYS A 43 6.51 12.33 -8.79
CA LYS A 43 6.39 11.50 -9.98
C LYS A 43 5.02 11.71 -10.61
N THR A 44 5.01 11.77 -11.93
CA THR A 44 3.78 11.88 -12.72
C THR A 44 3.45 10.50 -13.26
N GLU A 45 2.24 10.02 -12.99
CA GLU A 45 1.69 8.78 -13.55
C GLU A 45 0.35 9.12 -14.21
N SER A 46 0.24 8.88 -15.52
CA SER A 46 -0.95 9.24 -16.30
C SER A 46 -1.38 10.70 -16.09
N ASP A 47 -2.54 10.93 -15.45
CA ASP A 47 -3.13 12.23 -15.14
C ASP A 47 -3.04 12.61 -13.65
N VAL A 48 -2.16 11.93 -12.89
CA VAL A 48 -1.95 12.13 -11.46
C VAL A 48 -0.49 12.51 -11.18
N MET A 49 -0.29 13.47 -10.27
CA MET A 49 1.02 13.72 -9.67
C MET A 49 1.05 13.22 -8.23
N MET A 50 2.09 12.45 -7.93
CA MET A 50 2.42 11.93 -6.62
C MET A 50 3.53 12.77 -6.02
N TYR A 51 3.46 13.02 -4.70
CA TYR A 51 4.42 13.85 -3.99
C TYR A 51 4.82 13.20 -2.67
N VAL A 52 6.10 13.30 -2.32
CA VAL A 52 6.63 13.03 -0.97
C VAL A 52 7.35 14.29 -0.51
N VAL A 53 7.00 14.76 0.68
CA VAL A 53 7.49 16.03 1.23
C VAL A 53 8.26 15.75 2.51
N GLY A 54 9.56 16.03 2.51
CA GLY A 54 10.46 15.89 3.65
C GLY A 54 10.96 17.22 4.20
N GLY A 55 11.57 17.16 5.39
CA GLY A 55 12.38 18.27 5.90
C GLY A 55 13.63 18.50 5.04
N VAL A 56 14.27 19.66 5.17
CA VAL A 56 15.51 19.98 4.43
C VAL A 56 16.72 19.17 4.86
N ASP A 57 16.69 18.62 6.07
CA ASP A 57 17.77 17.80 6.64
C ASP A 57 17.52 16.30 6.44
N GLU A 58 16.43 15.91 5.77
CA GLU A 58 16.07 14.51 5.54
C GLU A 58 16.88 13.89 4.39
N ASN A 59 17.02 12.56 4.42
CA ASN A 59 17.72 11.84 3.37
C ASN A 59 16.86 11.74 2.09
N GLU A 60 17.25 12.48 1.05
CA GLU A 60 16.60 12.51 -0.27
C GLU A 60 16.44 11.12 -0.89
N ILE A 61 17.46 10.25 -0.76
CA ILE A 61 17.44 8.90 -1.33
C ILE A 61 16.37 8.05 -0.64
N MET A 62 16.20 8.22 0.67
CA MET A 62 15.18 7.49 1.42
C MET A 62 13.78 7.94 1.00
N LEU A 63 13.56 9.26 0.87
CA LEU A 63 12.27 9.80 0.39
C LEU A 63 12.00 9.40 -1.07
N TYR A 64 13.04 9.26 -1.90
CA TYR A 64 12.92 8.74 -3.26
C TYR A 64 12.44 7.29 -3.27
N ASN A 65 12.95 6.45 -2.38
CA ASN A 65 12.46 5.08 -2.25
C ASN A 65 10.99 5.04 -1.82
N VAL A 66 10.54 5.97 -0.97
CA VAL A 66 9.11 6.06 -0.57
C VAL A 66 8.21 6.35 -1.75
N ILE A 67 8.54 7.36 -2.59
CA ILE A 67 7.68 7.68 -3.74
C ILE A 67 7.70 6.57 -4.80
N LEU A 68 8.83 5.89 -4.99
CA LEU A 68 8.91 4.72 -5.86
C LEU A 68 8.07 3.56 -5.32
N ALA A 69 8.17 3.27 -4.01
CA ALA A 69 7.38 2.23 -3.35
C ALA A 69 5.87 2.49 -3.53
N MET A 70 5.43 3.73 -3.31
CA MET A 70 4.03 4.14 -3.52
C MET A 70 3.60 3.96 -4.98
N ARG A 71 4.40 4.41 -5.94
CA ARG A 71 4.09 4.24 -7.37
C ARG A 71 3.97 2.74 -7.73
N ASP A 72 4.98 1.96 -7.35
CA ASP A 72 5.09 0.56 -7.75
C ASP A 72 4.04 -0.32 -7.06
N CYS A 73 3.73 -0.07 -5.79
CA CYS A 73 2.68 -0.81 -5.09
C CYS A 73 1.31 -0.53 -5.70
N LEU A 74 1.02 0.70 -6.16
CA LEU A 74 -0.24 1.01 -6.85
C LEU A 74 -0.36 0.29 -8.19
N HIS A 75 0.72 0.22 -8.98
CA HIS A 75 0.74 -0.59 -10.21
C HIS A 75 0.46 -2.08 -9.92
N LEU A 76 1.05 -2.61 -8.85
CA LEU A 76 0.83 -4.01 -8.44
C LEU A 76 -0.58 -4.27 -7.90
N LEU A 77 -1.15 -3.35 -7.11
CA LEU A 77 -2.48 -3.46 -6.52
C LEU A 77 -3.57 -3.40 -7.59
N PHE A 78 -3.50 -2.40 -8.48
CA PHE A 78 -4.55 -2.17 -9.46
C PHE A 78 -4.47 -3.12 -10.65
N LYS A 79 -3.27 -3.60 -11.02
CA LYS A 79 -3.05 -4.45 -12.21
C LYS A 79 -3.55 -3.80 -13.52
N GLN A 80 -3.69 -2.47 -13.52
CA GLN A 80 -4.12 -1.62 -14.63
C GLN A 80 -3.46 -0.24 -14.52
N SER A 81 -3.83 0.71 -15.37
CA SER A 81 -3.30 2.07 -15.32
C SER A 81 -3.54 2.73 -13.96
N VAL A 82 -2.48 3.35 -13.43
CA VAL A 82 -2.60 4.26 -12.30
C VAL A 82 -3.01 5.62 -12.85
N ASP A 83 -4.32 5.86 -12.89
CA ASP A 83 -4.93 7.13 -13.28
C ASP A 83 -5.92 7.62 -12.21
N LYS A 84 -6.33 8.88 -12.32
CA LYS A 84 -7.20 9.54 -11.34
C LYS A 84 -8.47 8.75 -11.07
N ARG A 85 -9.07 8.18 -12.12
CA ARG A 85 -10.31 7.41 -12.00
C ARG A 85 -10.07 6.14 -11.17
N THR A 86 -9.03 5.38 -11.52
CA THR A 86 -8.68 4.14 -10.84
C THR A 86 -8.35 4.36 -9.36
N ILE A 87 -7.60 5.43 -9.04
CA ILE A 87 -7.28 5.81 -7.66
C ILE A 87 -8.54 6.13 -6.86
N ILE A 88 -9.50 6.86 -7.44
CA ILE A 88 -10.76 7.20 -6.74
C ILE A 88 -11.63 5.96 -6.54
N GLU A 89 -11.71 5.08 -7.54
CA GLU A 89 -12.51 3.85 -7.46
C GLU A 89 -11.95 2.85 -6.43
N ASN A 90 -10.65 2.88 -6.15
CA ASN A 90 -9.96 1.95 -5.24
C ASN A 90 -9.22 2.70 -4.10
N TYR A 91 -9.81 3.79 -3.60
CA TYR A 91 -9.17 4.66 -2.61
C TYR A 91 -8.87 3.95 -1.27
N ASP A 92 -9.68 2.94 -0.93
CA ASP A 92 -9.46 2.06 0.22
C ASP A 92 -8.10 1.35 0.13
N LEU A 93 -7.76 0.77 -1.03
CA LEU A 93 -6.46 0.13 -1.26
C LEU A 93 -5.31 1.14 -1.22
N VAL A 94 -5.53 2.35 -1.75
CA VAL A 94 -4.54 3.43 -1.70
C VAL A 94 -4.24 3.82 -0.25
N SER A 95 -5.28 4.01 0.57
CA SER A 95 -5.12 4.36 1.98
C SER A 95 -4.35 3.28 2.74
N LEU A 96 -4.71 2.00 2.57
CA LEU A 96 -4.01 0.89 3.19
C LEU A 96 -2.56 0.78 2.74
N ALA A 97 -2.27 1.04 1.45
CA ALA A 97 -0.91 1.04 0.95
C ALA A 97 -0.08 2.16 1.59
N ILE A 98 -0.64 3.35 1.76
CA ILE A 98 0.04 4.47 2.43
C ILE A 98 0.34 4.13 3.90
N ASP A 99 -0.62 3.54 4.62
CA ASP A 99 -0.43 3.13 6.03
C ASP A 99 0.69 2.10 6.20
N GLU A 100 0.90 1.21 5.22
CA GLU A 100 2.01 0.24 5.24
C GLU A 100 3.36 0.85 4.84
N ILE A 101 3.37 1.99 4.14
CA ILE A 101 4.60 2.68 3.73
C ILE A 101 5.08 3.63 4.84
N VAL A 102 4.19 4.46 5.40
CA VAL A 102 4.53 5.49 6.39
C VAL A 102 3.48 5.53 7.51
N ASP A 103 3.95 5.55 8.76
CA ASP A 103 3.12 5.77 9.95
C ASP A 103 3.67 6.93 10.78
N ASP A 104 2.86 7.98 10.99
CA ASP A 104 3.24 9.22 11.70
C ASP A 104 4.59 9.83 11.26
N GLY A 105 4.91 9.73 9.96
CA GLY A 105 6.16 10.22 9.37
C GLY A 105 7.34 9.27 9.49
N ILE A 106 7.16 8.10 10.11
CA ILE A 106 8.15 7.02 10.17
C ILE A 106 7.94 6.11 8.96
N ILE A 107 8.99 5.91 8.17
CA ILE A 107 8.95 4.99 7.04
C ILE A 107 9.02 3.56 7.58
N LEU A 108 7.99 2.76 7.27
CA LEU A 108 7.87 1.38 7.73
C LEU A 108 8.36 0.38 6.68
N GLU A 109 8.01 0.59 5.43
CA GLU A 109 8.33 -0.33 4.33
C GLU A 109 8.55 0.42 3.02
N THR A 110 9.52 -0.04 2.23
CA THR A 110 9.82 0.53 0.90
C THR A 110 9.82 -0.53 -0.21
N ASP A 111 9.67 -1.81 0.12
CA ASP A 111 9.49 -2.86 -0.88
C ASP A 111 8.02 -2.95 -1.31
N PRO A 112 7.69 -2.62 -2.59
CA PRO A 112 6.31 -2.62 -3.06
C PRO A 112 5.65 -4.01 -3.01
N THR A 113 6.43 -5.09 -3.11
CA THR A 113 5.90 -6.45 -3.05
C THR A 113 5.45 -6.82 -1.64
N ILE A 114 6.19 -6.36 -0.62
CA ILE A 114 5.86 -6.58 0.78
C ILE A 114 4.61 -5.77 1.15
N ILE A 115 4.56 -4.49 0.75
CA ILE A 115 3.39 -3.61 0.95
C ILE A 115 2.13 -4.26 0.38
N VAL A 116 2.16 -4.68 -0.89
CA VAL A 116 1.02 -5.34 -1.57
C VAL A 116 0.59 -6.61 -0.84
N GLN A 117 1.54 -7.42 -0.36
CA GLN A 117 1.24 -8.64 0.39
C GLN A 117 0.53 -8.36 1.71
N ARG A 118 0.86 -7.27 2.40
CA ARG A 118 0.22 -6.88 3.67
C ARG A 118 -1.17 -6.29 3.42
N VAL A 119 -1.29 -5.37 2.47
CA VAL A 119 -2.57 -4.77 2.04
C VAL A 119 -3.57 -5.84 1.56
N SER A 120 -3.13 -6.81 0.75
CA SER A 120 -4.01 -7.87 0.21
C SER A 120 -4.54 -8.84 1.26
N LYS A 121 -3.82 -9.00 2.38
CA LYS A 121 -4.24 -9.87 3.50
C LYS A 121 -5.30 -9.23 4.39
N ALA A 122 -5.36 -7.89 4.43
CA ALA A 122 -6.29 -7.14 5.28
C ALA A 122 -7.77 -7.41 4.93
N ALA A 123 -8.10 -7.69 3.66
CA ALA A 123 -9.47 -8.02 3.26
C ALA A 123 -9.81 -9.53 3.29
N THR A 124 -8.81 -10.40 3.46
CA THR A 124 -8.96 -11.85 3.24
C THR A 124 -8.73 -12.72 4.47
N ALA A 125 -8.19 -12.16 5.56
CA ALA A 125 -7.92 -12.91 6.78
C ALA A 125 -9.18 -13.60 7.36
N ASP A 126 -10.38 -13.00 7.21
CA ASP A 126 -11.63 -13.61 7.70
C ASP A 126 -12.42 -14.38 6.62
N ALA A 127 -12.12 -14.21 5.33
CA ALA A 127 -12.93 -14.79 4.24
C ALA A 127 -12.24 -15.91 3.45
N VAL A 128 -10.91 -16.01 3.48
CA VAL A 128 -10.17 -16.97 2.62
C VAL A 128 -9.87 -18.30 3.31
N GLN A 129 -9.87 -18.36 4.65
CA GLN A 129 -9.80 -19.65 5.35
C GLN A 129 -11.08 -20.51 5.22
N LEU A 130 -12.18 -19.94 4.70
CA LEU A 130 -13.43 -20.65 4.46
C LEU A 130 -13.65 -21.06 2.99
N LYS A 131 -12.88 -20.53 2.03
CA LYS A 131 -13.12 -20.76 0.59
C LYS A 131 -12.56 -22.06 0.01
N ASN A 132 -11.74 -22.80 0.76
CA ASN A 132 -11.19 -24.08 0.33
C ASN A 132 -11.90 -25.31 0.94
N ILE A 133 -13.04 -25.13 1.61
CA ILE A 133 -13.90 -26.25 1.99
C ILE A 133 -14.96 -26.39 0.90
N ASP A 134 -14.77 -27.36 0.00
CA ASP A 134 -15.82 -27.79 -0.92
C ASP A 134 -16.95 -28.46 -0.10
N LEU A 135 -17.98 -27.68 0.24
CA LEU A 135 -19.15 -28.08 1.03
C LEU A 135 -20.20 -28.80 0.17
N SER A 136 -19.81 -29.47 -0.91
CA SER A 136 -20.69 -30.34 -1.69
C SER A 136 -20.87 -31.70 -1.01
N GLU A 137 -21.98 -32.41 -1.28
CA GLU A 137 -22.15 -33.81 -0.86
C GLU A 137 -20.99 -34.71 -1.32
N GLN A 138 -20.37 -34.37 -2.46
CA GLN A 138 -19.17 -35.05 -2.96
C GLN A 138 -17.94 -34.74 -2.11
N GLY A 139 -17.71 -33.48 -1.72
CA GLY A 139 -16.64 -33.09 -0.81
C GLY A 139 -16.77 -33.74 0.57
N MET A 140 -17.99 -33.80 1.11
CA MET A 140 -18.29 -34.44 2.39
C MET A 140 -18.07 -35.97 2.35
N ASN A 141 -18.50 -36.63 1.25
CA ASN A 141 -18.27 -38.06 1.07
C ASN A 141 -16.79 -38.39 0.90
N ASN A 142 -16.02 -37.55 0.20
CA ASN A 142 -14.58 -37.72 0.08
C ASN A 142 -13.90 -37.56 1.45
N LEU A 143 -14.25 -36.54 2.23
CA LEU A 143 -13.75 -36.35 3.60
C LEU A 143 -14.08 -37.54 4.51
N ALA A 144 -15.30 -38.07 4.44
CA ALA A 144 -15.71 -39.24 5.20
C ALA A 144 -14.91 -40.50 4.79
N GLN A 145 -14.63 -40.68 3.49
CA GLN A 145 -13.78 -41.77 3.00
C GLN A 145 -12.32 -41.62 3.46
N PHE A 146 -11.76 -40.42 3.40
CA PHE A 146 -10.42 -40.13 3.91
C PHE A 146 -10.31 -40.36 5.43
N GLY A 147 -11.34 -39.97 6.20
CA GLY A 147 -11.40 -40.24 7.64
C GLY A 147 -11.46 -41.73 7.96
N LYS A 148 -12.25 -42.50 7.20
CA LYS A 148 -12.30 -43.97 7.34
C LYS A 148 -10.99 -44.63 6.95
N ALA A 149 -10.34 -44.19 5.87
CA ALA A 149 -9.05 -44.70 5.43
C ALA A 149 -7.96 -44.47 6.48
N LYS A 150 -7.86 -43.24 7.02
CA LYS A 150 -6.91 -42.91 8.09
C LYS A 150 -7.17 -43.68 9.39
N LEU A 151 -8.43 -43.87 9.78
CA LEU A 151 -8.76 -44.70 10.96
C LEU A 151 -8.43 -46.17 10.74
N GLY A 152 -8.66 -46.70 9.53
CA GLY A 152 -8.28 -48.07 9.16
C GLY A 152 -6.78 -48.29 9.21
N ASP A 153 -5.99 -47.32 8.74
CA ASP A 153 -4.53 -47.37 8.82
C ASP A 153 -4.01 -47.25 10.26
N TRP A 154 -4.67 -46.43 11.10
CA TRP A 154 -4.34 -46.33 12.54
C TRP A 154 -4.62 -47.63 13.29
N LEU A 155 -5.73 -48.30 12.99
CA LEU A 155 -6.06 -49.62 13.54
C LEU A 155 -5.12 -50.73 13.06
N ARG A 156 -4.55 -50.61 11.85
CA ARG A 156 -3.58 -51.56 11.30
C ARG A 156 -2.16 -51.39 11.83
N GLN A 157 -1.76 -50.16 12.18
CA GLN A 157 -0.44 -49.87 12.75
C GLN A 157 -0.39 -49.99 14.29
N GLY A 158 -1.55 -50.20 14.94
CA GLY A 158 -1.68 -50.33 16.40
C GLY A 158 -1.72 -51.76 16.96
N LEU A 159 -1.24 -52.76 16.21
CA LEU A 159 -0.97 -54.14 16.69
C LEU A 159 0.48 -54.53 16.39
#